data_AF-A0A2D6T581-F1
#
_entry.id   AF-A0A2D6T581-F1
#
_cell.length_a   1.000
_cell.length_b   1.000
_cell.length_c   1.000
_cell.angle_alpha   90.00
_cell.angle_beta   90.00
_cell.angle_gamma   90.00
#
_symmetry.space_group_name_H-M   'P 1'
#
loop_
_entity.id
_entity.type
_entity.pdbx_description
1 polymer ?
#
loop_
_entity_poly.entity_id
_entity_poly.type
_entity_poly.pdbx_seq_one_letter_code
_entity_poly.pdbx_strand_id
1 'polypeptide(L)'
;MNESLEEAMARLRREFSEAAVERLAAIRQSLSQLDDPAGAAAAIEILEREAHKLHGGGATFGLPLISRLGAALEELAGVELAELDRVRLARLTAALGTVIEAGEGFSESDEAALLAELGDDLPPEEEY
;
A
#
# COMPACT_ATOMS: atom_id res chain seq x y z
N MET A 1 -29.71 16.95 -11.97
CA MET A 1 -29.42 15.51 -12.17
C MET A 1 -28.81 15.02 -10.88
N ASN A 2 -29.42 14.03 -10.21
CA ASN A 2 -28.81 13.37 -9.06
C ASN A 2 -27.86 12.29 -9.60
N GLU A 3 -26.63 12.28 -9.10
CA GLU A 3 -25.67 11.19 -9.29
C GLU A 3 -26.24 9.90 -8.70
N SER A 4 -26.11 8.78 -9.41
CA SER A 4 -26.42 7.45 -8.86
C SER A 4 -25.33 6.98 -7.90
N LEU A 5 -25.65 6.01 -7.03
CA LEU A 5 -24.66 5.44 -6.11
C LEU A 5 -23.47 4.82 -6.86
N GLU A 6 -23.72 4.16 -7.99
CA GLU A 6 -22.68 3.53 -8.81
C GLU A 6 -21.71 4.57 -9.39
N GLU A 7 -22.24 5.69 -9.91
CA GLU A 7 -21.43 6.81 -10.42
C GLU A 7 -20.59 7.44 -9.30
N ALA A 8 -21.19 7.65 -8.12
CA ALA A 8 -20.48 8.18 -6.96
C ALA A 8 -19.34 7.24 -6.50
N MET A 9 -19.58 5.93 -6.46
CA MET A 9 -18.56 4.94 -6.10
C MET A 9 -17.43 4.87 -7.13
N ALA A 10 -17.76 4.88 -8.43
CA ALA A 10 -16.76 4.88 -9.49
C ALA A 10 -15.87 6.14 -9.43
N ARG A 11 -16.46 7.30 -9.13
CA ARG A 11 -15.72 8.55 -8.92
C ARG A 11 -14.80 8.47 -7.70
N LEU A 12 -15.31 8.03 -6.55
CA LEU A 12 -14.51 7.90 -5.33
C LEU A 12 -13.37 6.89 -5.48
N ARG A 13 -13.60 5.76 -6.18
CA ARG A 13 -12.55 4.79 -6.49
C ARG A 13 -11.44 5.41 -7.34
N ARG A 14 -11.80 6.25 -8.31
CA ARG A 14 -10.83 6.99 -9.14
C ARG A 14 -10.03 7.99 -8.31
N GLU A 15 -10.70 8.80 -7.50
CA GLU A 15 -10.06 9.75 -6.58
C GLU A 15 -9.10 9.02 -5.63
N PHE A 16 -9.50 7.87 -5.08
CA PHE A 16 -8.63 7.05 -4.26
C PHE A 16 -7.42 6.53 -5.04
N SER A 17 -7.61 6.05 -6.27
CA SER A 17 -6.52 5.52 -7.10
C SER A 17 -5.49 6.60 -7.44
N GLU A 18 -5.94 7.82 -7.77
CA GLU A 18 -5.06 8.98 -7.97
C GLU A 18 -4.30 9.32 -6.68
N ALA A 19 -5.00 9.32 -5.55
CA ALA A 19 -4.40 9.63 -4.26
C ALA A 19 -3.45 8.50 -3.76
N ALA A 20 -3.62 7.26 -4.23
CA ALA A 20 -2.73 6.14 -3.96
C ALA A 20 -1.35 6.33 -4.61
N VAL A 21 -1.29 6.94 -5.79
CA VAL A 21 -0.02 7.31 -6.46
C VAL A 21 0.78 8.28 -5.60
N GLU A 22 0.13 9.30 -5.05
CA GLU A 22 0.78 10.28 -4.17
C GLU A 22 1.26 9.65 -2.85
N ARG A 23 0.45 8.76 -2.27
CA ARG A 23 0.81 7.99 -1.06
C ARG A 23 2.03 7.12 -1.30
N LEU A 24 2.07 6.40 -2.42
CA LEU A 24 3.22 5.59 -2.81
C LEU A 24 4.48 6.44 -2.98
N ALA A 25 4.36 7.63 -3.57
CA ALA A 25 5.48 8.56 -3.69
C ALA A 25 6.00 9.02 -2.33
N ALA A 26 5.10 9.35 -1.39
CA ALA A 26 5.45 9.71 -0.02
C ALA A 26 6.12 8.55 0.73
N ILE A 27 5.62 7.32 0.56
CA ILE A 27 6.26 6.10 1.10
C ILE A 27 7.67 5.98 0.54
N ARG A 28 7.84 5.94 -0.78
CA ARG A 28 9.17 5.84 -1.43
C ARG A 28 10.14 6.93 -0.96
N GLN A 29 9.65 8.16 -0.79
CA GLN A 29 10.45 9.26 -0.25
C GLN A 29 10.85 9.02 1.20
N SER A 30 9.93 8.59 2.07
CA SER A 30 10.23 8.30 3.47
C SER A 30 11.27 7.19 3.61
N LEU A 31 11.19 6.13 2.79
CA LEU A 31 12.14 5.02 2.81
C LEU A 31 13.57 5.49 2.52
N SER A 32 13.76 6.51 1.69
CA SER A 32 15.08 7.08 1.40
C SER A 32 15.74 7.76 2.62
N GLN A 33 14.97 8.06 3.67
CA GLN A 33 15.43 8.76 4.88
C GLN A 33 15.70 7.79 6.05
N LEU A 34 15.45 6.48 5.90
CA LEU A 34 15.61 5.49 6.97
C LEU A 34 17.06 5.24 7.39
N ASP A 35 18.03 5.69 6.61
CA ASP A 35 19.47 5.58 6.92
C ASP A 35 20.01 6.82 7.66
N ASP A 36 19.23 7.90 7.73
CA ASP A 36 19.55 9.08 8.52
C ASP A 36 18.89 8.96 9.91
N PRO A 37 19.65 8.80 11.00
CA PRO A 37 19.08 8.74 12.35
C PRO A 37 18.22 9.95 12.72
N ALA A 38 18.50 11.13 12.16
CA ALA A 38 17.72 12.33 12.41
C ALA A 38 16.37 12.32 11.65
N GLY A 39 16.28 11.59 10.54
CA GLY A 39 15.11 11.48 9.67
C GLY A 39 14.28 10.20 9.86
N ALA A 40 14.88 9.15 10.43
CA ALA A 40 14.27 7.82 10.46
C ALA A 40 12.96 7.76 11.25
N ALA A 41 12.85 8.46 12.39
CA ALA A 41 11.61 8.49 13.16
C ALA A 41 10.45 9.11 12.36
N ALA A 42 10.69 10.27 11.74
CA ALA A 42 9.70 10.93 10.89
C ALA A 42 9.37 10.10 9.64
N ALA A 43 10.36 9.37 9.10
CA ALA A 43 10.15 8.48 7.97
C ALA A 43 9.19 7.32 8.32
N ILE A 44 9.36 6.70 9.49
CA ILE A 44 8.48 5.63 9.97
C ILE A 44 7.05 6.16 10.20
N GLU A 45 6.90 7.33 10.83
CA GLU A 45 5.57 7.95 11.00
C GLU A 45 4.86 8.24 9.67
N ILE A 46 5.62 8.62 8.62
CA ILE A 46 5.06 8.80 7.27
C ILE A 46 4.67 7.45 6.67
N LEU A 47 5.54 6.44 6.77
CA LEU A 47 5.27 5.10 6.28
C LEU A 47 3.98 4.53 6.90
N GLU A 48 3.89 4.53 8.24
CA GLU A 48 2.74 4.03 9.00
C GLU A 48 1.45 4.71 8.54
N ARG A 49 1.44 6.05 8.54
CA ARG A 49 0.24 6.83 8.21
C ARG A 49 -0.23 6.61 6.77
N GLU A 50 0.68 6.59 5.80
CA GLU A 50 0.28 6.39 4.40
C GLU A 50 -0.10 4.93 4.13
N ALA A 51 0.56 3.95 4.77
CA ALA A 51 0.20 2.55 4.73
C ALA A 51 -1.22 2.30 5.30
N HIS A 52 -1.53 2.89 6.47
CA HIS A 52 -2.85 2.83 7.08
C HIS A 52 -3.97 3.35 6.17
N LYS A 53 -3.72 4.46 5.44
CA LYS A 53 -4.71 5.00 4.49
C LYS A 53 -4.92 4.09 3.29
N LEU A 54 -3.86 3.41 2.82
CA LEU A 54 -3.94 2.45 1.72
C LEU A 54 -4.68 1.19 2.14
N HIS A 55 -4.39 0.70 3.36
CA HIS A 55 -5.13 -0.37 4.00
C HIS A 55 -6.62 -0.05 4.05
N GLY A 56 -7.04 0.96 4.83
CA GLY A 56 -8.47 1.26 5.01
C GLY A 56 -9.19 1.68 3.73
N GLY A 57 -8.52 2.45 2.87
CA GLY A 57 -9.10 2.91 1.60
C GLY A 57 -9.23 1.79 0.56
N GLY A 58 -8.24 0.89 0.48
CA GLY A 58 -8.24 -0.22 -0.47
C GLY A 58 -9.47 -1.11 -0.28
N ALA A 59 -9.76 -1.53 0.96
CA ALA A 59 -10.95 -2.32 1.27
C ALA A 59 -12.24 -1.56 0.92
N THR A 60 -12.33 -0.28 1.30
CA THR A 60 -13.51 0.56 1.08
C THR A 60 -13.88 0.72 -0.39
N PHE A 61 -12.89 0.83 -1.28
CA PHE A 61 -13.10 1.10 -2.71
C PHE A 61 -12.97 -0.13 -3.61
N GLY A 62 -12.95 -1.34 -3.04
CA GLY A 62 -12.92 -2.60 -3.77
C GLY A 62 -11.57 -2.90 -4.42
N LEU A 63 -10.49 -2.58 -3.72
CA LEU A 63 -9.09 -2.79 -4.11
C LEU A 63 -8.38 -3.64 -3.03
N PRO A 64 -8.77 -4.93 -2.89
CA PRO A 64 -8.34 -5.78 -1.77
C PRO A 64 -6.83 -5.98 -1.72
N LEU A 65 -6.16 -6.07 -2.87
CA LEU A 65 -4.72 -6.23 -2.91
C LEU A 65 -3.96 -5.00 -2.41
N ILE A 66 -4.44 -3.79 -2.74
CA ILE A 66 -3.89 -2.54 -2.17
C ILE A 66 -4.11 -2.51 -0.66
N SER A 67 -5.28 -2.96 -0.19
CA SER A 67 -5.58 -3.07 1.24
C SER A 67 -4.57 -3.96 1.96
N ARG A 68 -4.37 -5.18 1.43
CA ARG A 68 -3.49 -6.20 2.00
C ARG A 68 -2.03 -5.78 2.01
N LEU A 69 -1.56 -5.14 0.93
CA LEU A 69 -0.20 -4.58 0.86
C LEU A 69 -0.03 -3.41 1.83
N GLY A 70 -1.03 -2.54 1.95
CA GLY A 70 -1.04 -1.43 2.91
C GLY A 70 -0.90 -1.93 4.35
N ALA A 71 -1.64 -2.97 4.72
CA ALA A 71 -1.57 -3.53 6.06
C ALA A 71 -0.25 -4.25 6.36
N ALA A 72 0.34 -4.96 5.37
CA ALA A 72 1.68 -5.53 5.53
C ALA A 72 2.75 -4.44 5.78
N LEU A 73 2.62 -3.29 5.10
CA LEU A 73 3.50 -2.14 5.32
C LEU A 73 3.23 -1.45 6.66
N GLU A 74 1.98 -1.37 7.09
CA GLU A 74 1.58 -0.82 8.39
C GLU A 74 2.14 -1.66 9.54
N GLU A 75 2.06 -3.00 9.44
CA GLU A 75 2.68 -3.95 10.38
C GLU A 75 4.19 -3.69 10.52
N LEU A 76 4.90 -3.54 9.39
CA LEU A 76 6.33 -3.25 9.38
C LEU A 76 6.66 -1.86 9.93
N ALA A 77 5.78 -0.88 9.78
CA ALA A 77 6.01 0.46 10.33
C ALA A 77 5.85 0.48 11.86
N GLY A 78 5.09 -0.46 12.43
CA GLY A 78 4.85 -0.57 13.87
C GLY A 78 5.98 -1.22 14.67
N VAL A 79 7.02 -1.75 14.02
CA VAL A 79 8.17 -2.38 14.70
C VAL A 79 9.27 -1.36 15.00
N GLU A 80 10.17 -1.71 15.92
CA GLU A 80 11.36 -0.89 16.19
C GLU A 80 12.27 -0.80 14.96
N LEU A 81 12.87 0.38 14.72
CA LEU A 81 13.72 0.61 13.53
C LEU A 81 14.87 -0.41 13.39
N ALA A 82 15.40 -0.91 14.52
CA ALA A 82 16.46 -1.92 14.55
C ALA A 82 16.00 -3.31 14.09
N GLU A 83 14.70 -3.58 14.14
CA GLU A 83 14.05 -4.85 13.79
C GLU A 83 13.36 -4.78 12.43
N LEU A 84 13.34 -3.60 11.80
CA LEU A 84 12.71 -3.38 10.51
C LEU A 84 13.33 -4.26 9.42
N ASP A 85 12.51 -5.17 8.87
CA ASP A 85 12.90 -5.96 7.72
C ASP A 85 12.88 -5.12 6.44
N ARG A 86 14.06 -4.57 6.10
CA ARG A 86 14.25 -3.71 4.93
C ARG A 86 14.06 -4.44 3.61
N VAL A 87 14.27 -5.76 3.58
CA VAL A 87 14.07 -6.56 2.37
C VAL A 87 12.58 -6.73 2.13
N ARG A 88 11.82 -7.18 3.15
CA ARG A 88 10.35 -7.29 3.09
C ARG A 88 9.70 -5.94 2.76
N LEU A 89 10.16 -4.86 3.40
CA LEU A 89 9.68 -3.50 3.14
C LEU A 89 9.86 -3.05 1.68
N ALA A 90 11.05 -3.31 1.11
CA ALA A 90 11.33 -2.96 -0.28
C ALA A 90 10.47 -3.78 -1.26
N ARG A 91 10.30 -5.08 -1.00
CA ARG A 91 9.47 -5.97 -1.82
C ARG A 91 8.00 -5.56 -1.80
N LEU A 92 7.44 -5.33 -0.62
CA LEU A 92 6.05 -4.88 -0.46
C LEU A 92 5.82 -3.51 -1.12
N THR A 93 6.77 -2.59 -1.00
CA THR A 93 6.68 -1.26 -1.63
C THR A 93 6.77 -1.37 -3.16
N ALA A 94 7.60 -2.26 -3.68
CA ALA A 94 7.69 -2.52 -5.12
C ALA A 94 6.38 -3.13 -5.65
N ALA A 95 5.85 -4.14 -4.95
CA ALA A 95 4.57 -4.78 -5.27
C ALA A 95 3.41 -3.78 -5.28
N LEU A 96 3.31 -2.94 -4.25
CA LEU A 96 2.32 -1.86 -4.18
C LEU A 96 2.45 -0.91 -5.37
N GLY A 97 3.68 -0.61 -5.78
CA GLY A 97 3.95 0.15 -6.99
C GLY A 97 3.41 -0.50 -8.25
N THR A 98 3.70 -1.78 -8.46
CA THR A 98 3.18 -2.55 -9.60
C THR A 98 1.65 -2.49 -9.67
N VAL A 99 0.96 -2.70 -8.55
CA VAL A 99 -0.51 -2.71 -8.51
C VAL A 99 -1.09 -1.32 -8.79
N ILE A 100 -0.55 -0.27 -8.14
CA ILE A 100 -1.03 1.11 -8.33
C ILE A 100 -0.76 1.61 -9.76
N GLU A 101 0.43 1.33 -10.30
CA GLU A 101 0.83 1.79 -11.64
C GLU A 101 0.05 1.05 -12.75
N ALA A 102 -0.29 -0.23 -12.55
CA ALA A 102 -1.13 -0.99 -13.46
C ALA A 102 -2.60 -0.54 -13.44
N GLY A 103 -3.11 -0.13 -12.27
CA GLY A 103 -4.48 0.36 -12.10
C GLY A 103 -5.53 -0.63 -12.62
N GLU A 104 -6.42 -0.18 -13.51
CA GLU A 104 -7.44 -1.05 -14.14
C GLU A 104 -6.86 -2.11 -15.08
N GLY A 105 -5.58 -2.01 -15.46
CA GLY A 105 -4.87 -2.98 -16.29
C GLY A 105 -4.29 -4.17 -15.53
N PHE A 106 -4.35 -4.17 -14.19
CA PHE A 106 -3.84 -5.26 -13.36
C PHE A 106 -4.78 -6.48 -13.45
N SER A 107 -4.30 -7.58 -14.04
CA SER A 107 -5.11 -8.77 -14.28
C SER A 107 -5.04 -9.78 -13.14
N GLU A 108 -5.98 -10.74 -13.10
CA GLU A 108 -5.94 -11.87 -12.16
C GLU A 108 -4.64 -12.69 -12.28
N SER A 109 -4.07 -12.78 -13.49
CA SER A 109 -2.79 -13.46 -13.70
C SER A 109 -1.61 -12.68 -13.11
N ASP A 110 -1.66 -11.34 -13.17
CA ASP A 110 -0.64 -10.49 -12.55
C ASP A 110 -0.74 -10.58 -11.03
N GLU A 111 -1.97 -10.59 -10.49
CA GLU A 111 -2.23 -10.79 -9.07
C GLU A 111 -1.69 -12.13 -8.59
N ALA A 112 -2.02 -13.23 -9.27
CA ALA A 112 -1.54 -14.56 -8.90
C ALA A 112 -0.01 -14.66 -8.93
N ALA A 113 0.63 -14.06 -9.93
CA ALA A 113 2.09 -14.01 -10.03
C ALA A 113 2.70 -13.20 -8.88
N LEU A 114 2.12 -12.05 -8.56
CA LEU A 114 2.60 -11.18 -7.47
C LEU A 114 2.43 -11.85 -6.10
N LEU A 115 1.29 -12.49 -5.85
CA LEU A 115 1.04 -13.24 -4.61
C LEU A 115 2.03 -14.41 -4.46
N ALA A 116 2.31 -15.13 -5.54
CA ALA A 116 3.30 -16.21 -5.53
C ALA A 116 4.72 -15.69 -5.29
N GLU A 117 5.05 -14.49 -5.80
CA GLU A 117 6.32 -13.84 -5.51
C GLU A 117 6.40 -13.48 -4.03
N LEU A 118 5.42 -12.74 -3.50
CA LEU A 118 5.43 -12.22 -2.14
C LEU A 118 5.44 -13.32 -1.09
N GLY A 119 4.68 -14.40 -1.29
CA GLY A 119 4.64 -15.55 -0.39
C GLY A 119 4.36 -15.13 1.06
N ASP A 120 5.30 -15.45 1.96
CA ASP A 120 5.19 -15.18 3.41
C ASP A 120 5.33 -13.69 3.79
N ASP A 121 5.62 -12.79 2.83
CA ASP A 121 5.69 -11.35 3.10
C ASP A 121 4.32 -10.73 3.39
N LEU A 122 3.24 -11.37 2.91
CA LEU A 122 1.88 -10.90 3.10
C LEU A 122 1.28 -11.51 4.37
N PRO A 123 0.46 -10.73 5.12
CA PRO A 123 -0.33 -11.30 6.19
C PRO A 123 -1.30 -12.36 5.63
N PRO A 124 -1.72 -13.32 6.48
CA PRO A 124 -2.72 -14.32 6.11
C PRO A 124 -4.01 -13.63 5.65
N GLU A 125 -4.78 -14.28 4.80
CA GLU A 125 -6.01 -13.71 4.20
C GLU A 125 -7.13 -13.47 5.22
N GLU A 126 -6.99 -13.97 6.44
CA GLU A 126 -7.95 -13.83 7.52
C GLU A 126 -7.75 -12.53 8.31
N GLU A 127 -7.93 -11.35 7.68
CA GLU A 127 -8.20 -10.07 8.37
C GLU A 127 -8.31 -8.88 7.38
N TYR A 128 -9.26 -8.88 6.43
CA TYR A 128 -9.67 -7.66 5.70
C TYR A 128 -11.17 -7.64 5.38
#